data_AF-A0A920EIM3-F1
#
_entry.id   AF-A0A920EIM3-F1
#
_cell.length_a   1.000
_cell.length_b   1.000
_cell.length_c   1.000
_cell.angle_alpha   90.00
_cell.angle_beta   90.00
_cell.angle_gamma   90.00
#
_symmetry.space_group_name_H-M   'P 1'
#
loop_
_entity.id
_entity.type
_entity.pdbx_description
1 polymer ?
#
loop_
_entity_poly.entity_id
_entity_poly.type
_entity_poly.pdbx_seq_one_letter_code
_entity_poly.pdbx_strand_id
1 'polypeptide(L)'
;MLLVLQVAKKCDYVVDELGFDECVDYKSDSFHKELESAVPNGIDIYFESVGGMVTEAVSKFFNEGSRAPICGYISNYNAKTCPR
;
A
#
# COMPACT_ATOMS: atom_id res chain seq x y z
N MET A 1 -1.52 -12.68 4.09
CA MET A 1 -1.69 -11.24 4.32
C MET A 1 -1.18 -10.48 3.13
N LEU A 2 -2.01 -10.42 2.10
CA LEU A 2 -1.79 -9.54 0.96
C LEU A 2 -2.59 -8.26 1.23
N LEU A 3 -1.89 -7.16 1.50
CA LEU A 3 -2.51 -5.88 1.82
C LEU A 3 -2.69 -5.04 0.54
N VAL A 4 -3.89 -4.52 0.32
CA VAL A 4 -4.19 -3.59 -0.78
C VAL A 4 -4.54 -2.21 -0.24
N LEU A 5 -4.03 -1.18 -0.90
CA LEU A 5 -4.21 0.21 -0.52
C LEU A 5 -5.14 0.92 -1.51
N GLN A 6 -6.43 1.09 -1.16
CA GLN A 6 -7.47 1.65 -2.03
C GLN A 6 -8.61 2.33 -1.26
N VAL A 7 -9.42 3.13 -1.96
CA VAL A 7 -10.56 3.85 -1.36
C VAL A 7 -11.66 2.87 -0.91
N ALA A 8 -12.31 3.14 0.23
CA ALA A 8 -13.29 2.27 0.91
C ALA A 8 -14.21 1.42 0.00
N LYS A 9 -14.90 2.02 -0.98
CA LYS A 9 -15.80 1.27 -1.89
C LYS A 9 -15.09 0.18 -2.73
N LYS A 10 -13.81 0.36 -3.01
CA LYS A 10 -12.98 -0.65 -3.67
C LYS A 10 -12.44 -1.67 -2.67
N CYS A 11 -12.25 -1.30 -1.41
CA CYS A 11 -11.82 -2.23 -0.38
C CYS A 11 -12.85 -3.34 -0.15
N ASP A 12 -14.13 -3.00 -0.09
CA ASP A 12 -15.21 -3.99 0.05
C ASP A 12 -15.13 -5.02 -1.09
N TYR A 13 -15.00 -4.56 -2.34
CA TYR A 13 -14.85 -5.44 -3.51
C TYR A 13 -13.58 -6.31 -3.45
N VAL A 14 -12.46 -5.76 -2.97
CA VAL A 14 -11.18 -6.47 -2.92
C VAL A 14 -11.19 -7.57 -1.86
N VAL A 15 -11.82 -7.33 -0.71
CA VAL A 15 -11.94 -8.33 0.35
C VAL A 15 -13.00 -9.37 -0.01
N ASP A 16 -14.20 -8.92 -0.39
CA ASP A 16 -15.36 -9.81 -0.57
C ASP A 16 -15.29 -10.64 -1.87
N GLU A 17 -14.83 -10.06 -2.98
CA GLU A 17 -14.87 -10.69 -4.30
C GLU A 17 -13.50 -11.23 -4.75
N LEU A 18 -12.41 -10.55 -4.39
CA LEU A 18 -11.05 -10.95 -4.79
C LEU A 18 -10.33 -11.81 -3.74
N GLY A 19 -10.89 -11.94 -2.54
CA GLY A 19 -10.40 -12.83 -1.48
C GLY A 19 -9.11 -12.36 -0.82
N PHE A 20 -8.88 -11.05 -0.76
CA PHE A 20 -7.76 -10.49 0.00
C PHE A 20 -8.06 -10.50 1.50
N ASP A 21 -7.00 -10.62 2.31
CA ASP A 21 -7.14 -10.68 3.77
C ASP A 21 -7.62 -9.34 4.35
N GLU A 22 -7.04 -8.24 3.90
CA GLU A 22 -7.28 -6.89 4.42
C GLU A 22 -7.09 -5.83 3.33
N CYS A 23 -7.87 -4.76 3.39
CA CYS A 23 -7.70 -3.58 2.53
C CYS A 23 -7.76 -2.30 3.36
N VAL A 24 -6.80 -1.41 3.13
CA VAL A 24 -6.62 -0.18 3.90
C VAL A 24 -6.81 1.04 3.00
N ASP A 25 -7.55 2.02 3.48
CA ASP A 25 -7.82 3.24 2.71
C ASP A 25 -6.72 4.29 2.91
N TYR A 26 -5.89 4.47 1.89
CA TYR A 26 -4.82 5.46 1.90
C TYR A 26 -5.32 6.92 1.94
N LYS A 27 -6.61 7.17 1.68
CA LYS A 27 -7.25 8.49 1.81
C LYS A 27 -7.90 8.70 3.17
N SER A 28 -7.96 7.68 4.02
CA SER A 28 -8.49 7.78 5.37
C SER A 28 -7.59 8.65 6.24
N ASP A 29 -8.18 9.50 7.07
CA ASP A 29 -7.44 10.27 8.08
C ASP A 29 -6.76 9.35 9.12
N SER A 30 -7.24 8.11 9.26
CA SER A 30 -6.67 7.06 10.13
C SER A 30 -5.76 6.06 9.40
N PHE A 31 -5.37 6.32 8.14
CA PHE A 31 -4.58 5.43 7.30
C PHE A 31 -3.40 4.76 8.03
N HIS A 32 -2.59 5.52 8.75
CA HIS A 32 -1.43 4.97 9.46
C HIS A 32 -1.78 3.94 10.54
N LYS A 33 -2.88 4.16 11.28
CA LYS A 33 -3.33 3.24 12.33
C LYS A 33 -3.96 1.99 11.74
N GLU A 34 -4.72 2.15 10.66
CA GLU A 34 -5.30 1.04 9.90
C GLU A 34 -4.21 0.17 9.30
N LEU A 35 -3.18 0.79 8.72
CA LEU A 35 -2.00 0.09 8.19
C LEU A 35 -1.29 -0.70 9.29
N GLU A 36 -0.96 -0.08 10.42
CA GLU A 36 -0.28 -0.76 11.54
C GLU A 36 -1.09 -1.95 12.07
N SER A 37 -2.42 -1.80 12.17
CA SER A 37 -3.32 -2.87 12.60
C SER A 37 -3.40 -4.01 11.58
N ALA A 38 -3.32 -3.68 10.29
CA ALA A 38 -3.36 -4.64 9.20
C ALA A 38 -2.02 -5.33 8.94
N VAL A 39 -0.89 -4.80 9.42
CA VAL A 39 0.44 -5.43 9.28
C VAL A 39 1.16 -5.68 10.62
N PRO A 40 0.57 -6.46 11.56
CA PRO A 40 1.15 -6.66 12.89
C PRO A 40 2.52 -7.37 12.87
N ASN A 41 2.80 -8.15 11.82
CA ASN A 41 4.06 -8.89 11.64
C ASN A 41 4.99 -8.27 10.58
N GLY A 42 4.70 -7.03 10.14
CA GLY A 42 5.41 -6.39 9.05
C GLY A 42 5.07 -6.96 7.67
N ILE A 43 5.88 -6.59 6.68
CA ILE A 43 5.65 -6.86 5.25
C ILE A 43 6.88 -7.54 4.65
N ASP A 44 6.68 -8.73 4.09
CA ASP A 44 7.73 -9.48 3.39
C ASP A 44 7.73 -9.24 1.89
N ILE A 45 6.56 -8.98 1.29
CA ILE A 45 6.40 -8.73 -0.14
C ILE A 45 5.53 -7.50 -0.37
N TYR A 46 6.05 -6.53 -1.13
CA TYR A 46 5.34 -5.31 -1.47
C TYR A 46 5.29 -5.07 -2.98
N PHE A 47 4.09 -5.20 -3.56
CA PHE A 47 3.89 -4.93 -4.98
C PHE A 47 3.69 -3.44 -5.22
N GLU A 48 4.71 -2.78 -5.78
CA GLU A 48 4.69 -1.34 -6.00
C GLU A 48 4.09 -1.02 -7.38
N SER A 49 3.05 -0.20 -7.39
CA SER A 49 2.37 0.31 -8.60
C SER A 49 2.00 1.79 -8.50
N VAL A 50 1.99 2.34 -7.29
CA VAL A 50 1.43 3.65 -7.00
C VAL A 50 2.54 4.67 -6.77
N GLY A 51 3.48 4.40 -5.87
CA GLY A 51 4.50 5.35 -5.48
C GLY A 51 4.03 6.38 -4.44
N GLY A 52 4.94 7.31 -4.11
CA GLY A 52 4.65 8.50 -3.31
C GLY A 52 4.36 8.20 -1.84
N MET A 53 3.38 8.90 -1.26
CA MET A 53 3.06 8.82 0.17
C MET A 53 2.71 7.41 0.64
N VAL A 54 2.19 6.58 -0.26
CA VAL A 54 1.79 5.19 0.03
C VAL A 54 3.04 4.36 0.29
N THR A 55 4.02 4.43 -0.61
CA THR A 55 5.32 3.76 -0.48
C THR A 55 6.06 4.24 0.76
N GLU A 56 6.07 5.54 1.02
CA GLU A 56 6.73 6.12 2.19
C GLU A 56 6.13 5.60 3.50
N ALA A 57 4.79 5.50 3.57
CA ALA A 57 4.11 4.94 4.73
C ALA A 57 4.41 3.45 4.92
N VAL A 58 4.35 2.67 3.83
CA VAL A 58 4.54 1.22 3.85
C VAL A 58 5.99 0.82 4.14
N SER A 59 6.96 1.60 3.67
CA SER A 59 8.40 1.31 3.83
C SER A 59 8.85 1.13 5.28
N LYS A 60 8.12 1.73 6.24
CA LYS A 60 8.40 1.64 7.68
C LYS A 60 8.08 0.26 8.27
N PHE A 61 7.31 -0.56 7.56
CA PHE A 61 6.85 -1.87 8.01
C PHE A 61 7.54 -3.02 7.29
N PHE A 62 8.59 -2.74 6.49
CA PHE A 62 9.35 -3.78 5.81
C PHE A 62 10.18 -4.62 6.77
N ASN A 63 10.02 -5.93 6.66
CA ASN A 63 10.87 -6.88 7.36
C ASN A 63 12.25 -6.95 6.68
N GLU A 64 13.25 -7.39 7.45
CA GLU A 64 14.57 -7.69 6.91
C GLU A 64 14.45 -8.80 5.85
N GLY A 65 15.03 -8.56 4.66
CA GLY A 65 14.93 -9.49 3.53
C GLY A 65 13.63 -9.42 2.74
N SER A 66 12.78 -8.43 3.01
CA SER A 66 11.59 -8.14 2.21
C SER A 66 11.90 -7.87 0.74
N ARG A 67 10.93 -8.13 -0.14
CA ARG A 67 11.04 -8.01 -1.59
C ARG A 67 9.96 -7.08 -2.12
N ALA A 68 10.37 -6.07 -2.88
CA ALA A 68 9.45 -5.15 -3.52
C ALA A 68 9.51 -5.28 -5.05
N PRO A 69 8.64 -6.09 -5.69
CA PRO A 69 8.46 -6.04 -7.15
C PRO A 69 7.85 -4.69 -7.55
N ILE A 70 8.63 -3.90 -8.30
CA ILE A 70 8.24 -2.58 -8.78
C ILE A 70 7.68 -2.69 -10.20
N CYS A 71 6.38 -2.40 -10.35
CA CYS A 71 5.68 -2.35 -11.62
C CYS A 71 5.58 -0.92 -12.16
N GLY A 72 5.44 0.08 -11.27
CA GLY A 72 5.37 1.49 -11.68
C GLY A 72 5.12 2.46 -10.53
N TYR A 73 5.19 3.76 -10.85
CA TYR A 73 5.00 4.87 -9.90
C TYR A 73 3.93 5.83 -10.43
N ILE A 74 2.67 5.38 -10.49
CA ILE A 74 1.60 6.15 -11.15
C ILE A 74 1.37 7.53 -10.54
N SER A 75 1.62 7.69 -9.24
CA SER A 75 1.52 8.97 -8.52
C SER A 75 2.50 10.02 -9.06
N ASN A 76 3.62 9.60 -9.66
CA ASN A 76 4.64 10.47 -10.19
C ASN A 76 4.57 10.65 -11.71
N TYR A 77 3.67 9.97 -12.44
CA TYR A 77 3.64 10.04 -13.90
C TYR A 77 3.33 11.44 -14.44
N ASN A 78 2.50 12.20 -13.73
CA ASN A 78 2.17 13.57 -14.11
C ASN A 78 3.13 14.61 -13.50
N ALA A 79 4.19 14.17 -12.80
CA ALA A 79 5.17 15.06 -12.24
C ALA A 79 5.96 15.72 -13.38
N LYS A 80 5.85 17.05 -13.51
CA LYS A 80 6.56 17.84 -14.53
C LYS A 80 8.04 18.07 -14.20
N THR A 81 8.46 17.64 -13.01
CA THR A 81 9.80 17.81 -12.47
C THR A 81 10.20 16.50 -11.81
N CYS A 82 11.47 16.11 -11.94
CA CYS A 82 11.99 14.95 -11.24
C CYS A 82 11.78 15.13 -9.72
N PRO A 83 11.15 14.16 -9.02
CA PRO A 83 11.08 14.17 -7.57
C PRO A 83 12.50 14.17 -7.00
N ARG A 84 12.79 15.06 -6.05
CA ARG A 84 14.13 15.22 -5.48
C ARG A 84 14.36 14.27 -4.32
#